data_AF-A0A2P7NRI6-F1
#
_entry.id   AF-A0A2P7NRI6-F1
#
_cell.length_a   1.000
_cell.length_b   1.000
_cell.length_c   1.000
_cell.angle_alpha   90.00
_cell.angle_beta   90.00
_cell.angle_gamma   90.00
#
_symmetry.space_group_name_H-M   'P 1'
#
loop_
_entity.id
_entity.type
_entity.pdbx_description
1 polymer ?
#
loop_
_entity_poly.entity_id
_entity_poly.type
_entity_poly.pdbx_seq_one_letter_code
_entity_poly.pdbx_strand_id
1 'polypeptide(L)'
;MIAAAPPVDPSLGLIQLIFSLNADQTQSVPEDLKKHLANVITEAKELLSDPINFPKNAHSDAIAFALWMKANKDLNAAVNKITTFETIDPTLAKTILHQMRANPGY
;
A
#
# COMPACT_ATOMS: atom_id res chain seq x y z
N MET A 1 -22.07 22.11 10.81
CA MET A 1 -21.95 20.75 10.26
C MET A 1 -20.45 20.47 10.11
N ILE A 2 -19.85 19.72 11.04
CA ILE A 2 -18.46 19.29 10.91
C ILE A 2 -18.53 17.99 10.11
N ALA A 3 -18.11 18.02 8.85
CA ALA A 3 -17.97 16.81 8.05
C ALA A 3 -16.88 15.96 8.74
N ALA A 4 -17.29 14.87 9.38
CA ALA A 4 -16.36 13.87 9.88
C ALA A 4 -15.61 13.32 8.66
N ALA A 5 -14.33 13.67 8.54
CA ALA A 5 -13.45 12.98 7.60
C ALA A 5 -13.51 11.48 7.95
N PRO A 6 -13.62 10.59 6.94
CA PRO A 6 -13.61 9.16 7.21
C PRO A 6 -12.35 8.82 8.01
N PRO A 7 -12.43 7.87 8.96
CA PRO A 7 -11.29 7.48 9.77
C PRO A 7 -10.19 7.02 8.81
N VAL A 8 -9.15 7.83 8.66
CA VAL A 8 -7.98 7.47 7.87
C VAL A 8 -7.31 6.35 8.66
N ASP A 9 -7.41 5.13 8.17
CA ASP A 9 -6.85 3.97 8.85
C ASP A 9 -5.33 4.19 9.01
N PRO A 10 -4.82 4.32 10.26
CA PRO A 10 -3.44 4.73 10.51
C PRO A 10 -2.43 3.73 9.94
N SER A 11 -2.84 2.47 9.75
CA SER A 11 -2.05 1.40 9.14
C SER A 11 -1.68 1.69 7.68
N LEU A 12 -2.56 2.35 6.93
CA LEU A 12 -2.27 2.73 5.54
C LEU A 12 -1.44 4.03 5.45
N GLY A 13 -1.36 4.81 6.54
CA GLY A 13 -0.64 6.08 6.59
C GLY A 13 0.86 5.92 6.33
N LEU A 14 1.48 4.87 6.87
CA LEU A 14 2.89 4.57 6.62
C LEU A 14 3.13 4.19 5.15
N ILE A 15 2.27 3.36 4.57
CA ILE A 15 2.36 2.96 3.16
C ILE A 15 2.23 4.18 2.24
N GLN A 16 1.27 5.07 2.52
CA GLN A 16 1.11 6.34 1.80
C GLN A 16 2.33 7.24 1.93
N LEU A 17 2.94 7.30 3.12
CA LEU A 17 4.16 8.06 3.33
C LEU A 17 5.29 7.51 2.46
N ILE A 18 5.52 6.19 2.47
CA ILE A 18 6.60 5.56 1.69
C ILE A 18 6.40 5.79 0.19
N PHE A 19 5.17 5.64 -0.32
CA PHE A 19 4.89 5.98 -1.73
C PHE A 19 5.05 7.47 -2.02
N SER A 20 4.73 8.36 -1.07
CA SER A 20 4.91 9.82 -1.24
C SER A 20 6.39 10.18 -1.31
N LEU A 21 7.22 9.57 -0.46
CA LEU A 21 8.67 9.72 -0.50
C LEU A 21 9.24 9.18 -1.82
N ASN A 22 8.73 8.06 -2.32
CA ASN A 22 9.21 7.49 -3.59
C ASN A 22 8.71 8.25 -4.83
N ALA A 23 7.54 8.89 -4.73
CA ALA A 23 7.04 9.82 -5.75
C ALA A 23 7.86 11.11 -5.83
N ASP A 24 8.49 11.49 -4.72
CA ASP A 24 9.37 12.63 -4.59
C ASP A 24 10.83 12.21 -4.77
N GLN A 25 11.32 12.24 -6.02
CA GLN A 25 12.68 11.82 -6.40
C GLN A 25 13.81 12.56 -5.67
N THR A 26 13.49 13.60 -4.89
CA THR A 26 14.46 14.37 -4.10
C THR A 26 14.78 13.73 -2.76
N GLN A 27 13.98 12.75 -2.30
CA GLN A 27 14.14 12.12 -0.99
C GLN A 27 14.50 10.64 -1.11
N SER A 28 15.61 10.26 -0.47
CA SER A 28 15.96 8.84 -0.33
C SER A 28 15.06 8.19 0.70
N VAL A 29 14.33 7.15 0.28
CA VAL A 29 13.59 6.28 1.20
C VAL A 29 14.60 5.44 2.01
N PRO A 30 14.57 5.47 3.35
CA PRO A 30 15.38 4.60 4.20
C PRO A 30 15.20 3.11 3.86
N GLU A 31 16.27 2.32 3.90
CA GLU A 31 16.22 0.90 3.54
C GLU A 31 15.24 0.08 4.40
N ASP A 32 15.09 0.41 5.68
CA ASP A 32 14.13 -0.24 6.56
C ASP A 32 12.68 -0.06 6.07
N LEU A 33 12.35 1.14 5.59
CA LEU A 33 11.03 1.42 5.02
C LEU A 33 10.82 0.72 3.67
N LYS A 34 11.88 0.58 2.86
CA LYS A 34 11.81 -0.20 1.62
C LYS A 34 11.51 -1.66 1.89
N LYS A 35 12.21 -2.26 2.87
CA LYS A 35 12.01 -3.65 3.30
C LYS A 35 10.61 -3.85 3.87
N HIS A 36 10.16 -2.93 4.72
CA HIS A 36 8.81 -2.97 5.28
C HIS A 36 7.74 -2.92 4.18
N LEU A 37 7.84 -1.99 3.23
CA LEU A 37 6.88 -1.91 2.11
C LEU A 37 6.90 -3.18 1.25
N ALA A 38 8.08 -3.72 0.95
CA ALA A 38 8.21 -4.96 0.18
C ALA A 38 7.54 -6.14 0.89
N ASN A 39 7.72 -6.27 2.20
CA ASN A 39 7.04 -7.29 3.00
C ASN A 39 5.53 -7.11 2.98
N VAL A 40 5.05 -5.88 3.22
CA VAL A 40 3.61 -5.55 3.20
C VAL A 40 2.96 -5.85 1.85
N ILE A 41 3.60 -5.47 0.74
CA ILE A 41 3.11 -5.78 -0.62
C ILE A 41 3.08 -7.28 -0.86
N THR A 42 4.12 -8.01 -0.43
CA THR A 42 4.20 -9.47 -0.59
C THR A 42 3.10 -10.16 0.20
N GLU A 43 2.99 -9.88 1.50
CA GLU A 43 1.95 -10.43 2.37
C GLU A 43 0.54 -10.07 1.88
N ALA A 44 0.33 -8.84 1.38
CA ALA A 44 -0.95 -8.43 0.84
C ALA A 44 -1.34 -9.18 -0.44
N LYS A 45 -0.37 -9.45 -1.32
CA LYS A 45 -0.60 -10.27 -2.53
C LYS A 45 -0.85 -11.73 -2.18
N GLU A 46 -0.14 -12.25 -1.18
CA GLU A 46 -0.38 -13.60 -0.66
C GLU A 46 -1.77 -13.72 -0.05
N LEU A 47 -2.21 -12.74 0.76
CA LEU A 47 -3.57 -12.65 1.30
C LEU A 47 -4.67 -12.71 0.24
N LEU A 48 -4.44 -12.04 -0.88
CA LEU A 48 -5.38 -12.02 -1.99
C LEU A 48 -5.40 -13.33 -2.78
N SER A 49 -4.26 -14.04 -2.81
CA SER A 49 -4.09 -15.27 -3.59
C SER A 49 -4.52 -16.52 -2.81
N ASP A 50 -4.19 -16.60 -1.52
CA ASP A 50 -4.56 -17.70 -0.62
C ASP A 50 -4.97 -17.15 0.77
N PRO A 51 -6.25 -16.83 0.96
CA PRO A 51 -6.75 -16.32 2.24
C PRO A 51 -6.88 -17.40 3.33
N ILE A 52 -6.64 -18.69 3.03
CA ILE A 52 -6.89 -19.81 3.93
C ILE A 52 -5.61 -20.23 4.68
N ASN A 53 -4.44 -20.12 4.04
CA ASN A 53 -3.14 -20.52 4.59
C ASN A 53 -2.36 -19.35 5.21
N PHE A 54 -3.06 -18.41 5.83
CA PHE A 54 -2.42 -17.19 6.30
C PHE A 54 -1.82 -17.32 7.71
N PRO A 55 -0.55 -16.92 7.93
CA PRO A 55 0.06 -16.95 9.25
C PRO A 55 -0.71 -16.05 10.22
N LYS A 56 -0.97 -16.55 11.43
CA LYS A 56 -1.70 -15.83 12.50
C LYS A 56 -1.04 -14.51 12.95
N ASN A 57 0.18 -14.22 12.50
CA ASN A 57 1.01 -13.07 12.91
C ASN A 57 1.27 -12.09 11.76
N ALA A 58 0.41 -12.05 10.76
CA ALA A 58 0.61 -11.12 9.67
C ALA A 58 0.47 -9.66 10.10
N HIS A 59 1.18 -8.79 9.37
CA HIS A 59 1.16 -7.37 9.64
C HIS A 59 -0.25 -6.80 9.38
N SER A 60 -0.78 -6.06 10.36
CA SER A 60 -2.06 -5.36 10.21
C SER A 60 -2.07 -4.46 8.98
N ASP A 61 -0.93 -3.87 8.63
CA ASP A 61 -0.76 -3.04 7.43
C ASP A 61 -0.93 -3.85 6.13
N ALA A 62 -0.46 -5.10 6.09
CA ALA A 62 -0.64 -5.98 4.94
C ALA A 62 -2.11 -6.42 4.79
N ILE A 63 -2.81 -6.66 5.90
CA ILE A 63 -4.24 -6.99 5.89
C ILE A 63 -5.05 -5.80 5.38
N ALA A 64 -4.83 -4.61 5.93
CA ALA A 64 -5.49 -3.39 5.48
C ALA A 64 -5.22 -3.13 4.00
N PHE A 65 -3.95 -3.27 3.57
CA PHE A 65 -3.57 -3.05 2.18
C PHE A 65 -4.18 -4.09 1.23
N ALA A 66 -4.24 -5.36 1.64
CA ALA A 66 -4.90 -6.42 0.87
C ALA A 66 -6.41 -6.15 0.72
N LEU A 67 -7.09 -5.76 1.80
CA LEU A 67 -8.51 -5.38 1.75
C LEU A 67 -8.74 -4.22 0.77
N TRP A 68 -7.83 -3.25 0.76
CA TRP A 68 -7.85 -2.13 -0.18
C TRP A 68 -7.67 -2.54 -1.63
N MET A 69 -6.67 -3.37 -1.90
CA MET A 69 -6.45 -3.95 -3.22
C MET A 69 -7.65 -4.80 -3.66
N LYS A 70 -8.31 -5.52 -2.75
CA LYS A 70 -9.54 -6.26 -3.07
C LYS A 70 -10.68 -5.33 -3.46
N ALA A 71 -10.84 -4.21 -2.75
CA ALA A 71 -11.88 -3.22 -3.00
C ALA A 71 -11.61 -2.38 -4.27
N ASN A 72 -10.34 -2.14 -4.60
CA ASN A 72 -9.93 -1.31 -5.71
C ASN A 72 -9.09 -2.10 -6.74
N LYS A 73 -9.74 -2.51 -7.84
CA LYS A 73 -9.12 -3.28 -8.92
C LYS A 73 -7.97 -2.53 -9.62
N ASP A 74 -8.07 -1.21 -9.75
CA ASP A 74 -7.02 -0.39 -10.34
C ASP A 74 -5.78 -0.31 -9.44
N LEU A 75 -5.98 -0.17 -8.13
CA LEU A 75 -4.91 -0.27 -7.13
C LEU A 75 -4.25 -1.65 -7.19
N ASN A 76 -5.04 -2.72 -7.21
CA ASN A 76 -4.53 -4.09 -7.33
C ASN A 76 -3.71 -4.28 -8.62
N ALA A 77 -4.20 -3.77 -9.76
CA ALA A 77 -3.49 -3.84 -11.02
C ALA A 77 -2.17 -3.05 -10.99
N ALA A 78 -2.14 -1.87 -10.37
CA ALA A 78 -0.94 -1.07 -10.20
C ALA A 78 0.08 -1.75 -9.28
N VAL A 79 -0.36 -2.29 -8.14
CA VAL A 79 0.50 -2.98 -7.17
C VAL A 79 0.98 -4.33 -7.69
N ASN A 80 0.20 -5.04 -8.51
CA ASN A 80 0.66 -6.29 -9.13
C ASN A 80 1.82 -6.09 -10.11
N LYS A 81 1.98 -4.89 -10.68
CA LYS A 81 3.16 -4.54 -11.49
C LYS A 81 4.42 -4.41 -10.65
N ILE A 82 4.29 -4.27 -9.33
CA ILE A 82 5.42 -4.22 -8.40
C ILE A 82 5.86 -5.65 -8.10
N THR A 83 7.09 -5.98 -8.52
CA THR A 83 7.79 -7.23 -8.14
C THR A 83 8.84 -6.99 -7.07
N THR A 84 9.53 -5.85 -7.13
CA THR A 84 10.49 -5.40 -6.09
C THR A 84 10.32 -3.91 -5.80
N PHE A 85 10.83 -3.42 -4.67
CA PHE A 85 10.77 -1.99 -4.36
C PHE A 85 11.42 -1.13 -5.46
N GLU A 86 12.47 -1.63 -6.10
CA GLU A 86 13.19 -0.95 -7.19
C GLU A 86 12.34 -0.77 -8.46
N THR A 87 11.31 -1.60 -8.64
CA THR A 87 10.32 -1.43 -9.74
C THR A 87 9.28 -0.34 -9.45
N ILE A 88 9.30 0.26 -8.26
CA ILE A 88 8.40 1.35 -7.92
C ILE A 88 8.97 2.66 -8.46
N ASP A 89 8.71 2.93 -9.73
CA ASP A 89 9.01 4.22 -10.33
C ASP A 89 8.13 5.33 -9.73
N PRO A 90 8.61 6.59 -9.72
CA PRO A 90 7.86 7.74 -9.20
C PRO A 90 6.49 7.94 -9.86
N THR A 91 6.35 7.57 -11.13
CA THR A 91 5.06 7.59 -11.85
C THR A 91 4.09 6.54 -11.31
N LEU A 92 4.60 5.34 -11.00
CA LEU A 92 3.81 4.26 -10.41
C LEU A 92 3.41 4.61 -8.98
N ALA A 93 4.33 5.15 -8.19
CA ALA A 93 4.06 5.65 -6.85
C ALA A 93 2.96 6.73 -6.84
N LYS A 94 3.02 7.71 -7.75
CA LYS A 94 1.96 8.72 -7.92
C LYS A 94 0.62 8.12 -8.32
N THR A 95 0.63 7.12 -9.19
CA THR A 95 -0.59 6.41 -9.62
C THR A 95 -1.22 5.70 -8.42
N ILE A 96 -0.42 4.97 -7.65
CA ILE A 96 -0.87 4.30 -6.43
C ILE A 96 -1.44 5.32 -5.44
N LEU A 97 -0.70 6.38 -5.11
CA LEU A 97 -1.18 7.45 -4.22
C LEU A 97 -2.48 8.10 -4.68
N HIS A 98 -2.62 8.30 -5.99
CA HIS A 98 -3.86 8.84 -6.56
C HIS A 98 -5.03 7.88 -6.31
N GLN A 99 -4.84 6.58 -6.54
CA GLN A 99 -5.85 5.56 -6.26
C GLN A 99 -6.18 5.44 -4.77
N MET A 100 -5.15 5.59 -3.91
CA MET A 100 -5.29 5.61 -2.45
C MET A 100 -6.12 6.82 -1.98
N ARG A 101 -5.86 8.02 -2.53
CA ARG A 101 -6.61 9.24 -2.18
C ARG A 101 -8.02 9.28 -2.76
N ALA A 102 -8.25 8.61 -3.90
CA ALA A 102 -9.56 8.53 -4.52
C ALA A 102 -10.56 7.69 -3.70
N ASN A 103 -10.08 6.79 -2.84
CA ASN A 103 -10.92 5.90 -2.03
C ASN A 103 -10.51 5.91 -0.54
N PRO A 104 -10.64 7.03 0.18
CA PRO A 104 -10.12 7.19 1.55
C PRO A 104 -10.92 6.43 2.65
N GLY A 105 -11.85 5.55 2.27
CA GLY A 105 -12.88 4.99 3.15
C GLY A 105 -12.84 3.48 3.36
N TYR A 106 -11.72 2.83 3.03
CA TYR A 106 -11.44 1.45 3.40
C TYR A 106 -10.09 1.36 4.09
#